data_AF-A0A7C3TD55-F1
#
_entry.id   AF-A0A7C3TD55-F1
#
_cell.length_a   1.000
_cell.length_b   1.000
_cell.length_c   1.000
_cell.angle_alpha   90.00
_cell.angle_beta   90.00
_cell.angle_gamma   90.00
#
_symmetry.space_group_name_H-M   'P 1'
#
loop_
_entity.id
_entity.type
_entity.pdbx_description
1 polymer ?
#
loop_
_entity_poly.entity_id
_entity_poly.type
_entity_poly.pdbx_seq_one_letter_code
_entity_poly.pdbx_strand_id
1 'polypeptide(L)'
;MDWDNVSFVFSSKLRAKVLIRLREGMNTPTQVSREFGVPISHISRVLRELQERGLITCLTPNRKKAKFYIITERGNRILEELRKLPVRGKNDES
;
A
#
# COMPACT_ATOMS: atom_id res chain seq x y z
N MET A 1 -3.91 -4.74 18.82
CA MET A 1 -2.97 -4.00 17.95
C MET A 1 -2.26 -4.99 17.04
N ASP A 2 -2.16 -4.71 15.74
CA ASP A 2 -1.77 -5.68 14.69
C ASP A 2 -0.33 -5.45 14.21
N TRP A 3 0.63 -5.89 15.04
CA TRP A 3 2.05 -5.68 14.81
C TRP A 3 2.64 -6.48 13.64
N ASP A 4 1.98 -7.57 13.23
CA ASP A 4 2.36 -8.31 12.03
C ASP A 4 2.16 -7.43 10.78
N ASN A 5 1.00 -6.78 10.66
CA ASN A 5 0.77 -5.86 9.54
C ASN A 5 1.59 -4.57 9.64
N VAL A 6 1.90 -4.09 10.84
CA VAL A 6 2.85 -2.97 11.01
C VAL A 6 4.23 -3.37 10.47
N SER A 7 4.78 -4.50 10.92
CA SER A 7 6.09 -5.02 10.46
C SER A 7 6.10 -5.32 8.96
N PHE A 8 5.00 -5.87 8.46
CA PHE A 8 4.77 -6.08 7.03
C PHE A 8 4.87 -4.76 6.27
N VAL A 9 4.07 -3.74 6.58
CA VAL A 9 4.12 -2.47 5.84
C VAL A 9 5.46 -1.75 6.05
N PHE A 10 6.00 -1.76 7.28
CA PHE A 10 7.27 -1.12 7.64
C PHE A 10 8.46 -1.66 6.83
N SER A 11 8.51 -2.97 6.57
CA SER A 11 9.63 -3.61 5.88
C SER A 11 9.71 -3.28 4.38
N SER A 12 8.79 -2.51 3.79
CA SER A 12 8.90 -2.05 2.40
C SER A 12 8.43 -0.61 2.23
N LYS A 13 9.34 0.21 1.70
CA LYS A 13 9.04 1.59 1.30
C LYS A 13 7.89 1.67 0.31
N LEU A 14 7.78 0.70 -0.61
CA LEU A 14 6.73 0.69 -1.63
C LEU A 14 5.35 0.39 -1.03
N ARG A 15 5.25 -0.59 -0.12
CA ARG A 15 3.98 -0.87 0.59
C ARG A 15 3.50 0.35 1.36
N ALA A 16 4.40 0.99 2.11
CA ALA A 16 4.09 2.22 2.84
C ALA A 16 3.62 3.35 1.90
N LYS A 17 4.35 3.61 0.81
CA LYS A 17 3.98 4.64 -0.18
C LYS A 17 2.61 4.38 -0.83
N VAL A 18 2.34 3.14 -1.25
CA VAL A 18 1.04 2.76 -1.85
C VAL A 18 -0.08 2.98 -0.85
N LEU A 19 0.10 2.58 0.41
CA LEU A 19 -0.91 2.72 1.45
C LEU A 19 -1.18 4.19 1.77
N ILE A 20 -0.13 5.02 1.89
CA ILE A 20 -0.24 6.48 2.05
C ILE A 20 -1.02 7.08 0.88
N ARG A 21 -0.70 6.67 -0.34
CA ARG A 21 -1.36 7.22 -1.53
C ARG A 21 -2.84 6.88 -1.62
N LEU A 22 -3.22 5.66 -1.22
CA LEU A 22 -4.61 5.22 -1.16
C LEU A 22 -5.41 5.85 -0.02
N ARG A 23 -4.73 6.43 0.97
CA ARG A 23 -5.36 7.25 2.00
C ARG A 23 -5.78 8.63 1.49
N GLU A 24 -5.08 9.17 0.50
CA GLU A 24 -5.42 10.45 -0.12
C GLU A 24 -6.59 10.35 -1.12
N GLY A 25 -6.92 9.13 -1.55
CA GLY A 25 -8.07 8.87 -2.41
C GLY A 25 -7.99 7.55 -3.16
N MET A 26 -9.06 7.24 -3.89
CA MET A 26 -9.11 6.04 -4.72
C MET A 26 -8.13 6.13 -5.89
N ASN A 27 -7.45 5.02 -6.19
CA ASN A 27 -6.51 4.97 -7.31
C ASN A 27 -6.58 3.63 -8.05
N THR A 28 -6.18 3.66 -9.32
CA THR A 28 -5.97 2.49 -10.15
C THR A 28 -4.50 2.06 -10.15
N PRO A 29 -4.18 0.78 -10.44
CA PRO A 29 -2.80 0.33 -10.55
C PRO A 29 -1.96 1.14 -11.55
N THR A 30 -2.57 1.60 -12.66
CA THR A 30 -1.91 2.42 -13.68
C THR A 30 -1.58 3.83 -13.17
N GLN A 31 -2.47 4.44 -12.37
CA GLN A 31 -2.21 5.74 -11.76
C GLN A 31 -1.04 5.64 -10.77
N VAL A 32 -1.08 4.67 -9.85
CA VAL A 32 -0.01 4.45 -8.87
C VAL A 32 1.33 4.13 -9.54
N SER A 33 1.30 3.29 -10.59
CA SER A 33 2.50 2.95 -11.39
C SER A 33 3.13 4.17 -12.04
N ARG A 34 2.32 5.01 -12.69
CA ARG A 34 2.78 6.25 -13.33
C ARG A 34 3.35 7.24 -12.31
N GLU A 35 2.64 7.43 -11.21
CA GLU A 35 3.02 8.39 -10.16
C GLU A 35 4.34 7.99 -9.48
N PHE A 36 4.53 6.71 -9.20
CA PHE A 36 5.73 6.22 -8.51
C PHE A 36 6.88 5.85 -9.44
N GLY A 37 6.67 5.85 -10.76
CA GLY A 37 7.66 5.37 -11.73
C GLY A 37 8.00 3.89 -11.58
N VAL A 38 7.09 3.09 -11.01
CA VAL A 38 7.29 1.66 -10.73
C VAL A 38 6.50 0.83 -11.74
N PRO A 39 7.06 -0.27 -12.29
CA PRO A 39 6.34 -1.14 -13.22
C PRO A 39 4.98 -1.60 -12.68
N ILE A 40 3.97 -1.60 -13.55
CA ILE A 40 2.59 -1.96 -13.18
C ILE A 40 2.47 -3.37 -12.59
N SER A 41 3.34 -4.30 -13.01
CA SER A 41 3.40 -5.66 -12.46
C SER A 41 3.77 -5.65 -10.97
N HIS A 42 4.73 -4.82 -10.59
CA HIS A 42 5.16 -4.67 -9.20
C HIS A 42 4.09 -3.97 -8.35
N ILE A 43 3.46 -2.91 -8.87
CA ILE A 43 2.31 -2.27 -8.22
C ILE A 43 1.15 -3.24 -8.03
N SER A 44 0.83 -4.04 -9.04
CA SER A 44 -0.25 -5.04 -8.97
C SER A 44 0.03 -6.09 -7.90
N ARG A 45 1.28 -6.52 -7.77
CA ARG A 45 1.71 -7.43 -6.70
C ARG A 45 1.52 -6.78 -5.32
N VAL A 46 1.99 -5.56 -5.12
CA VAL A 46 1.86 -4.84 -3.83
C VAL A 46 0.40 -4.63 -3.46
N LEU A 47 -0.45 -4.19 -4.39
CA LEU A 47 -1.89 -4.03 -4.16
C LEU A 47 -2.54 -5.37 -3.77
N ARG A 48 -2.16 -6.47 -4.42
CA ARG A 48 -2.66 -7.80 -4.08
C ARG A 48 -2.26 -8.19 -2.64
N GLU A 49 -0.99 -8.06 -2.28
CA GLU A 49 -0.51 -8.43 -0.94
C GLU A 49 -1.18 -7.58 0.17
N LEU A 50 -1.38 -6.27 -0.08
CA LEU A 50 -2.10 -5.38 0.83
C LEU A 50 -3.58 -5.76 0.95
N GLN A 51 -4.21 -6.18 -0.16
CA GLN A 51 -5.61 -6.58 -0.19
C GLN A 51 -5.82 -7.93 0.51
N GLU A 52 -4.92 -8.91 0.30
CA GLU A 52 -4.94 -10.21 0.99
C GLU A 52 -4.85 -10.04 2.51
N ARG A 53 -4.16 -9.01 2.97
CA ARG A 53 -4.09 -8.62 4.39
C ARG A 53 -5.23 -7.71 4.86
N GLY A 54 -6.18 -7.38 3.98
CA GLY A 54 -7.33 -6.52 4.28
C GLY A 54 -6.96 -5.08 4.62
N LEU A 55 -5.79 -4.61 4.18
CA LEU A 55 -5.33 -3.23 4.39
C LEU A 55 -5.88 -2.27 3.33
N ILE A 56 -6.28 -2.80 2.18
CA ILE A 56 -6.95 -2.09 1.10
C ILE A 56 -8.11 -2.95 0.57
N THR A 57 -9.01 -2.33 -0.19
CA THR A 57 -10.10 -3.03 -0.88
C THR A 57 -10.22 -2.56 -2.33
N CYS A 58 -10.63 -3.47 -3.22
CA CYS A 58 -10.96 -3.17 -4.60
C CYS A 58 -12.47 -2.89 -4.73
N LEU A 59 -12.83 -1.70 -5.20
CA LEU A 59 -14.23 -1.29 -5.38
C LEU A 59 -14.87 -1.90 -6.63
N THR A 60 -14.07 -2.34 -7.59
CA THR A 60 -14.54 -2.85 -8.88
C THR A 60 -13.94 -4.23 -9.19
N PRO A 61 -14.19 -5.25 -8.35
CA PRO A 61 -13.55 -6.57 -8.46
C PRO A 61 -13.90 -7.30 -9.76
N ASN A 62 -15.12 -7.09 -10.26
CA ASN A 62 -15.65 -7.74 -11.47
C ASN A 62 -15.11 -7.15 -12.79
N ARG A 63 -14.37 -6.03 -12.72
CA ARG A 63 -13.82 -5.36 -13.91
C ARG A 63 -12.40 -5.84 -14.18
N LYS A 64 -12.11 -6.18 -15.44
CA LYS A 64 -10.75 -6.50 -15.91
C LYS A 64 -9.88 -5.25 -16.09
N LYS A 65 -10.49 -4.09 -16.39
CA LYS A 65 -9.82 -2.78 -16.57
C LYS A 65 -10.42 -1.77 -15.60
N ALA A 66 -9.65 -0.73 -15.23
CA ALA A 66 -10.05 0.30 -14.27
C ALA A 66 -10.42 -0.25 -12.87
N LYS A 67 -9.55 -1.10 -12.30
CA LYS A 67 -9.70 -1.52 -10.90
C LYS A 67 -9.39 -0.37 -9.95
N PHE A 68 -10.38 0.09 -9.19
CA PHE A 68 -10.18 1.12 -8.17
C PHE A 68 -9.90 0.50 -6.81
N TYR A 69 -8.86 0.99 -6.14
CA TYR A 69 -8.47 0.57 -4.81
C TYR A 69 -8.61 1.74 -3.83
N ILE A 70 -8.95 1.42 -2.58
CA ILE A 70 -9.07 2.36 -1.45
C ILE A 70 -8.45 1.71 -0.22
N ILE A 71 -7.92 2.53 0.70
CA ILE A 71 -7.47 2.06 2.01
C ILE A 71 -8.66 1.65 2.90
N THR A 72 -8.50 0.58 3.69
CA THR A 72 -9.50 0.21 4.70
C THR A 72 -9.25 0.96 6.01
N GLU A 73 -10.21 0.90 6.94
CA GLU A 73 -10.00 1.41 8.30
C GLU A 73 -8.81 0.71 9.00
N ARG A 74 -8.63 -0.60 8.75
CA ARG A 74 -7.47 -1.35 9.24
C ARG A 74 -6.17 -0.81 8.65
N GLY A 75 -6.12 -0.57 7.33
CA GLY A 75 -4.96 0.05 6.69
C GLY A 75 -4.62 1.44 7.26
N ASN A 76 -5.64 2.26 7.52
CA ASN A 76 -5.45 3.58 8.14
C ASN A 76 -4.84 3.46 9.55
N ARG A 77 -5.33 2.54 10.38
CA ARG A 77 -4.75 2.29 11.71
C ARG A 77 -3.27 1.90 11.61
N ILE A 78 -2.90 1.03 10.66
CA ILE A 78 -1.50 0.65 10.46
C ILE A 78 -0.64 1.87 10.06
N LEU A 79 -1.14 2.77 9.21
CA LEU A 79 -0.43 4.00 8.85
C LEU A 79 -0.20 4.94 10.04
N GLU A 80 -1.18 5.10 10.92
CA GLU A 80 -1.00 5.94 12.12
C GLU A 80 0.08 5.39 13.04
N GLU A 81 0.19 4.07 13.13
CA GLU A 81 1.15 3.42 14.00
C GLU A 81 2.56 3.49 13.40
N LEU A 82 2.69 3.37 12.08
CA LEU A 82 3.95 3.60 11.37
C LEU A 82 4.49 5.03 11.57
N ARG A 83 3.62 6.04 11.69
CA ARG A 83 4.04 7.43 11.95
C ARG A 83 4.64 7.64 13.34
N LYS A 84 4.26 6.80 14.31
CA LYS A 84 4.80 6.84 15.68
C LYS A 84 6.15 6.14 15.79
N LEU A 85 6.50 5.30 14.81
CA LEU A 85 7.78 4.60 14.78
C LEU A 85 8.89 5.51 14.26
N PRO A 86 10.11 5.37 14.81
CA PRO A 86 11.27 6.10 14.30
C PRO A 86 11.48 5.76 12.82
N VAL A 87 11.70 6.79 12.00
CA VAL A 87 12.00 6.62 10.57
C VAL A 87 13.26 5.78 10.43
N ARG A 88 13.18 4.69 9.66
CA ARG A 88 14.35 3.85 9.36
C ARG A 88 15.43 4.73 8.73
N GLY A 89 16.53 4.95 9.46
CA GLY A 89 17.72 5.58 8.92
C GLY A 89 18.19 4.85 7.66
N LYS A 90 18.67 5.60 6.68
CA LYS A 90 19.39 5.07 5.51
C LYS A 90 20.47 4.11 6.01
N ASN A 91 20.28 2.82 5.84
CA ASN A 91 21.28 1.76 5.74
C ASN A 91 20.54 0.53 5.20
N ASP A 92 21.20 -0.24 4.36
CA ASP A 92 20.71 -1.40 3.60
C ASP A 92 20.10 -1.06 2.23
N GLU A 93 20.98 -0.71 1.30
CA GLU A 93 21.14 -1.47 0.05
C GLU A 93 22.54 -1.11 -0.49
N SER A 94 23.48 -2.03 -0.21
CA SER A 94 24.74 -2.20 -0.94
C SER A 94 24.49 -2.64 -2.37
#